data_AF-A0A8H3BAY7-F1
#
_entry.id   AF-A0A8H3BAY7-F1
#
_cell.length_a   1.000
_cell.length_b   1.000
_cell.length_c   1.000
_cell.angle_alpha   90.00
_cell.angle_beta   90.00
_cell.angle_gamma   90.00
#
_symmetry.space_group_name_H-M   'P 1'
#
loop_
_entity.id
_entity.type
_entity.pdbx_description
1 polymer ?
#
loop_
_entity_poly.entity_id
_entity_poly.type
_entity_poly.pdbx_seq_one_letter_code
_entity_poly.pdbx_strand_id
1 'polypeptide(L)'
;MKLFTLLAPAFVFLSYAAAQVTTVTPTTPTSCTPTATGALKPRSTGPPIIALDGWAAGSYLQKAQDSNAAILGPASTRGWYLPGGAIRLIYWNVPWGCDPYLFLNTKPAETSYKPLAFEVVGTKFDWGYSGPNNTVSTNGFNTFVTCSNGALYLQTGSDLPSGNCTTTRLKIAQ
;
A
#
# COMPACT_ATOMS: atom_id res chain seq x y z
N MET A 1 1.42 59.58 -51.59
CA MET A 1 1.01 59.37 -50.18
C MET A 1 0.03 58.19 -50.16
N LYS A 2 0.47 57.01 -49.74
CA LYS A 2 -0.39 55.82 -49.56
C LYS A 2 -0.56 55.60 -48.06
N LEU A 3 -1.81 55.71 -47.60
CA LEU A 3 -2.23 55.60 -46.22
C LEU A 3 -2.32 54.10 -45.86
N PHE A 4 -1.51 53.64 -44.91
CA PHE A 4 -1.54 52.27 -44.40
C PHE A 4 -2.47 52.21 -43.19
N THR A 5 -3.63 51.57 -43.34
CA THR A 5 -4.59 51.34 -42.26
C THR A 5 -4.20 50.07 -41.50
N LEU A 6 -3.80 50.19 -40.23
CA LEU A 6 -3.51 49.07 -39.33
C LEU A 6 -4.81 48.57 -38.70
N LEU A 7 -5.17 47.31 -38.97
CA LEU A 7 -6.24 46.58 -38.29
C LEU A 7 -5.67 45.95 -37.00
N ALA A 8 -6.23 46.30 -35.84
CA ALA A 8 -5.90 45.66 -34.56
C ALA A 8 -6.82 44.45 -34.31
N PRO A 9 -6.31 43.29 -33.85
CA PRO A 9 -7.14 42.15 -33.51
C PRO A 9 -7.78 42.32 -32.12
N ALA A 10 -9.09 42.05 -32.04
CA ALA A 10 -9.84 42.02 -30.79
C ALA A 10 -9.52 40.75 -30.00
N PHE A 11 -9.01 40.91 -28.78
CA PHE A 11 -8.83 39.80 -27.82
C PHE A 11 -10.15 39.51 -27.10
N VAL A 12 -10.66 38.30 -27.27
CA VAL A 12 -11.80 37.77 -26.52
C VAL A 12 -11.28 37.03 -25.29
N PHE A 13 -11.58 37.53 -24.09
CA PHE A 13 -11.30 36.83 -22.83
C PHE A 13 -12.40 35.78 -22.58
N LEU A 14 -12.05 34.49 -22.66
CA LEU A 14 -12.88 33.41 -22.12
C LEU A 14 -12.69 33.34 -20.60
N SER A 15 -13.75 33.57 -19.84
CA SER A 15 -13.78 33.31 -18.40
C SER A 15 -13.93 31.80 -18.14
N TYR A 16 -12.94 31.21 -17.46
CA TYR A 16 -12.97 29.83 -16.99
C TYR A 16 -13.72 29.78 -15.64
N ALA A 17 -14.88 29.15 -15.60
CA ALA A 17 -15.56 28.87 -14.33
C ALA A 17 -14.85 27.70 -13.63
N ALA A 18 -14.16 27.97 -12.53
CA ALA A 18 -13.57 26.94 -11.69
C ALA A 18 -14.68 26.16 -10.98
N ALA A 19 -14.86 24.88 -11.33
CA ALA A 19 -15.76 23.99 -10.63
C ALA A 19 -15.26 23.76 -9.20
N GLN A 20 -16.07 24.10 -8.21
CA GLN A 20 -15.76 23.88 -6.80
C GLN A 20 -15.81 22.38 -6.50
N VAL A 21 -14.66 21.78 -6.20
CA VAL A 21 -14.55 20.38 -5.78
C VAL A 21 -14.97 20.27 -4.33
N THR A 22 -16.23 19.88 -4.09
CA THR A 22 -16.72 19.54 -2.76
C THR A 22 -16.03 18.26 -2.29
N THR A 23 -15.08 18.39 -1.38
CA THR A 23 -14.41 17.25 -0.74
C THR A 23 -15.34 16.66 0.30
N VAL A 24 -16.03 15.57 -0.05
CA VAL A 24 -16.75 14.75 0.92
C VAL A 24 -15.74 13.94 1.72
N THR A 25 -15.56 14.28 3.00
CA THR A 25 -14.84 13.43 3.95
C THR A 25 -15.79 12.31 4.40
N PRO A 26 -15.53 11.04 4.07
CA PRO A 26 -16.37 9.95 4.56
C PRO A 26 -16.23 9.86 6.09
N THR A 27 -17.34 10.05 6.80
CA THR A 27 -17.43 9.79 8.24
C THR A 27 -17.40 8.29 8.47
N THR A 28 -16.26 7.76 8.89
CA THR A 28 -16.14 6.36 9.29
C THR A 28 -16.86 6.19 10.64
N PRO A 29 -17.85 5.28 10.78
CA PRO A 29 -18.53 5.06 12.04
C PRO A 29 -17.53 4.60 13.12
N THR A 30 -17.58 5.24 14.28
CA THR A 30 -16.66 5.04 15.43
C THR A 30 -16.70 3.62 16.02
N SER A 31 -17.68 2.79 15.64
CA SER A 31 -17.81 1.39 16.07
C SER A 31 -17.05 0.38 15.19
N CYS A 32 -16.43 0.83 14.10
CA CYS A 32 -15.77 -0.04 13.12
C CYS A 32 -14.24 -0.09 13.28
N THR A 33 -13.71 0.17 14.50
CA THR A 33 -12.28 0.02 14.77
C THR A 33 -12.00 -1.43 15.22
N PRO A 34 -11.52 -2.34 14.34
CA PRO A 34 -11.10 -3.66 14.76
C PRO A 34 -10.00 -3.55 15.81
N THR A 35 -10.26 -4.13 16.98
CA THR A 35 -9.27 -4.30 18.03
C THR A 35 -8.48 -5.57 17.73
N ALA A 36 -7.18 -5.44 17.45
CA ALA A 36 -6.34 -6.58 17.13
C ALA A 36 -5.92 -7.31 18.41
N THR A 37 -6.46 -8.50 18.64
CA THR A 37 -6.02 -9.41 19.71
C THR A 37 -5.43 -10.66 19.07
N GLY A 38 -4.09 -10.80 19.08
CA GLY A 38 -3.38 -12.03 18.71
C GLY A 38 -3.03 -12.19 17.22
N ALA A 39 -2.06 -13.07 16.94
CA ALA A 39 -1.68 -13.45 15.58
C ALA A 39 -2.89 -14.01 14.82
N LEU A 40 -3.07 -13.55 13.59
CA LEU A 40 -4.26 -13.78 12.78
C LEU A 40 -4.32 -15.24 12.32
N LYS A 41 -5.39 -15.96 12.67
CA LYS A 41 -5.69 -17.24 12.05
C LYS A 41 -6.25 -17.02 10.63
N PRO A 42 -5.78 -17.78 9.63
CA PRO A 42 -6.10 -17.57 8.22
C PRO A 42 -7.55 -17.92 7.83
N ARG A 43 -8.17 -17.15 6.92
CA ARG A 43 -9.21 -17.69 6.02
C ARG A 43 -8.52 -18.51 4.91
N SER A 44 -9.18 -19.56 4.43
CA SER A 44 -8.68 -20.43 3.35
C SER A 44 -8.94 -19.88 1.94
N THR A 45 -9.10 -18.57 1.79
CA THR A 45 -9.45 -17.92 0.51
C THR A 45 -8.55 -16.73 0.24
N GLY A 46 -8.15 -16.57 -1.02
CA GLY A 46 -7.15 -15.59 -1.47
C GLY A 46 -5.75 -16.19 -1.61
N PRO A 47 -4.82 -15.54 -2.33
CA PRO A 47 -3.42 -15.95 -2.38
C PRO A 47 -2.60 -15.36 -1.22
N PRO A 48 -1.54 -16.06 -0.74
CA PRO A 48 -0.55 -15.45 0.13
C PRO A 48 0.44 -14.61 -0.68
N ILE A 49 1.14 -13.70 -0.01
CA ILE A 49 2.23 -12.92 -0.58
C ILE A 49 3.55 -13.40 0.02
N ILE A 50 4.51 -13.76 -0.82
CA ILE A 50 5.78 -14.40 -0.44
C ILE A 50 6.98 -13.57 -0.88
N ALA A 51 8.03 -13.56 -0.06
CA ALA A 51 9.33 -12.99 -0.43
C ALA A 51 10.08 -13.91 -1.39
N LEU A 52 10.68 -13.30 -2.42
CA LEU A 52 11.37 -14.01 -3.50
C LEU A 52 12.87 -14.11 -3.33
N ASP A 53 13.48 -13.12 -2.68
CA ASP A 53 14.92 -12.92 -2.75
C ASP A 53 15.53 -12.69 -1.35
N GLY A 54 16.86 -12.67 -1.31
CA GLY A 54 17.62 -12.50 -0.07
C GLY A 54 17.43 -13.67 0.90
N TRP A 55 17.87 -13.48 2.14
CA TRP A 55 17.73 -14.50 3.18
C TRP A 55 16.27 -14.72 3.61
N ALA A 56 15.37 -13.79 3.27
CA ALA A 56 13.96 -13.88 3.60
C ALA A 56 13.14 -14.65 2.56
N ALA A 57 13.75 -15.11 1.46
CA ALA A 57 13.06 -15.89 0.43
C ALA A 57 12.27 -17.06 1.04
N GLY A 58 11.01 -17.22 0.64
CA GLY A 58 10.11 -18.21 1.22
C GLY A 58 9.34 -17.74 2.47
N SER A 59 9.64 -16.57 3.02
CA SER A 59 8.88 -15.96 4.11
C SER A 59 7.62 -15.26 3.57
N TYR A 60 6.59 -15.16 4.41
CA TYR A 60 5.26 -14.71 4.02
C TYR A 60 4.89 -13.39 4.68
N LEU A 61 4.23 -12.52 3.90
CA LEU A 61 3.64 -11.29 4.40
C LEU A 61 2.54 -11.61 5.41
N GLN A 62 2.58 -10.93 6.55
CA GLN A 62 1.58 -11.01 7.61
C GLN A 62 1.59 -9.74 8.45
N LYS A 63 0.58 -9.58 9.32
CA LYS A 63 0.55 -8.53 10.34
C LYS A 63 1.25 -9.02 11.60
N ALA A 64 2.02 -8.15 12.24
CA ALA A 64 2.56 -8.41 13.57
C ALA A 64 1.44 -8.66 14.60
N GLN A 65 1.72 -9.50 15.59
CA GLN A 65 0.74 -9.91 16.61
C GLN A 65 0.38 -8.78 17.57
N ASP A 66 1.35 -7.95 17.92
CA ASP A 66 1.32 -6.94 18.98
C ASP A 66 1.29 -5.49 18.43
N SER A 67 1.37 -5.33 17.11
CA SER A 67 1.37 -4.02 16.47
C SER A 67 0.70 -4.08 15.09
N ASN A 68 0.53 -2.91 14.47
CA ASN A 68 0.02 -2.82 13.09
C ASN A 68 1.10 -3.01 12.04
N ALA A 69 2.35 -3.31 12.42
CA ALA A 69 3.44 -3.47 11.47
C ALA A 69 3.16 -4.63 10.50
N ALA A 70 3.47 -4.41 9.23
CA ALA A 70 3.62 -5.50 8.28
C ALA A 70 4.99 -6.15 8.49
N ILE A 71 5.01 -7.48 8.52
CA ILE A 71 6.23 -8.26 8.72
C ILE A 71 6.29 -9.42 7.73
N LEU A 72 7.49 -9.95 7.54
CA LEU A 72 7.71 -11.26 6.94
C LEU A 72 7.93 -12.31 8.03
N GLY A 73 7.27 -13.45 7.90
CA GLY A 73 7.40 -14.55 8.85
C GLY A 73 7.07 -15.93 8.26
N PRO A 74 6.91 -16.95 9.10
CA PRO A 74 6.77 -18.33 8.65
C PRO A 74 5.41 -18.61 8.02
N ALA A 75 5.35 -19.66 7.20
CA ALA A 75 4.14 -20.10 6.51
C ALA A 75 2.94 -20.38 7.42
N SER A 76 3.19 -20.73 8.69
CA SER A 76 2.16 -21.06 9.69
C SER A 76 1.30 -19.86 10.13
N THR A 77 1.83 -18.64 9.99
CA THR A 77 1.18 -17.39 10.40
C THR A 77 0.85 -16.48 9.22
N ARG A 78 1.04 -16.97 7.99
CA ARG A 78 0.90 -16.18 6.76
C ARG A 78 -0.48 -15.52 6.65
N GLY A 79 -0.47 -14.31 6.11
CA GLY A 79 -1.70 -13.63 5.71
C GLY A 79 -2.27 -14.16 4.39
N TRP A 80 -3.56 -13.90 4.19
CA TRP A 80 -4.28 -14.15 2.95
C TRP A 80 -4.91 -12.87 2.46
N TYR A 81 -4.81 -12.62 1.17
CA TYR A 81 -5.03 -11.29 0.62
C TYR A 81 -6.11 -11.28 -0.46
N LEU A 82 -6.82 -10.16 -0.58
CA LEU A 82 -7.58 -9.82 -1.78
C LEU A 82 -6.76 -8.84 -2.62
N PRO A 83 -6.03 -9.32 -3.63
CA PRO A 83 -5.26 -8.45 -4.52
C PRO A 83 -6.20 -7.68 -5.46
N GLY A 84 -6.07 -6.35 -5.51
CA GLY A 84 -6.73 -5.52 -6.53
C GLY A 84 -6.84 -4.06 -6.11
N GLY A 85 -5.99 -3.20 -6.68
CA GLY A 85 -5.84 -1.78 -6.32
C GLY A 85 -5.22 -1.59 -4.94
N ALA A 86 -5.79 -2.22 -3.91
CA ALA A 86 -5.20 -2.35 -2.59
C ALA A 86 -4.71 -3.78 -2.31
N ILE A 87 -3.75 -3.91 -1.40
CA ILE A 87 -3.48 -5.17 -0.70
C ILE A 87 -4.34 -5.16 0.56
N ARG A 88 -5.38 -6.01 0.58
CA ARG A 88 -6.30 -6.15 1.70
C ARG A 88 -6.09 -7.49 2.37
N LEU A 89 -5.61 -7.46 3.61
CA LEU A 89 -5.50 -8.62 4.48
C LEU A 89 -6.89 -9.01 4.97
N ILE A 90 -7.27 -10.26 4.73
CA ILE A 90 -8.54 -10.81 5.16
C ILE A 90 -8.50 -11.07 6.66
N TYR A 91 -9.30 -10.33 7.42
CA TYR A 91 -9.35 -10.34 8.88
C TYR A 91 -10.62 -11.02 9.38
N TRP A 92 -10.47 -12.01 10.27
CA TRP A 92 -11.56 -12.90 10.70
C TRP A 92 -12.41 -12.34 11.86
N ASN A 93 -11.86 -11.47 12.70
CA ASN A 93 -12.53 -11.01 13.94
C ASN A 93 -13.17 -9.63 13.81
N VAL A 94 -14.01 -9.42 12.79
CA VAL A 94 -14.78 -8.17 12.65
C VAL A 94 -16.20 -8.30 13.19
N PRO A 95 -16.72 -7.25 13.87
CA PRO A 95 -18.14 -7.14 14.18
C PRO A 95 -19.01 -7.20 12.93
N TRP A 96 -20.25 -7.67 13.09
CA TRP A 96 -21.22 -7.79 12.00
C TRP A 96 -21.48 -6.40 11.36
N GLY A 97 -21.41 -6.31 10.03
CA GLY A 97 -21.58 -5.07 9.28
C GLY A 97 -20.32 -4.22 9.06
N CYS A 98 -19.13 -4.70 9.45
CA CYS A 98 -17.85 -4.04 9.17
C CYS A 98 -17.14 -4.65 7.96
N ASP A 99 -16.28 -3.86 7.30
CA ASP A 99 -15.36 -4.40 6.30
C ASP A 99 -14.35 -5.36 6.95
N PRO A 100 -14.27 -6.63 6.54
CA PRO A 100 -13.42 -7.64 7.16
C PRO A 100 -11.95 -7.51 6.75
N TYR A 101 -11.49 -6.31 6.43
CA TYR A 101 -10.19 -6.13 5.80
C TYR A 101 -9.32 -5.13 6.54
N LEU A 102 -8.01 -5.43 6.60
CA LEU A 102 -6.98 -4.44 6.89
C LEU A 102 -6.23 -4.12 5.61
N PHE A 103 -6.01 -2.85 5.36
CA PHE A 103 -5.31 -2.33 4.19
C PHE A 103 -3.82 -2.22 4.47
N LEU A 104 -2.99 -2.74 3.57
CA LEU A 104 -1.56 -2.49 3.60
C LEU A 104 -1.28 -1.06 3.13
N ASN A 105 -0.81 -0.24 4.05
CA ASN A 105 -0.46 1.14 3.84
C ASN A 105 1.04 1.36 3.95
N THR A 106 1.48 2.44 3.33
CA THR A 106 2.81 3.00 3.51
C THR A 106 2.78 4.09 4.57
N LYS A 107 3.69 4.05 5.54
CA LYS A 107 3.84 5.09 6.55
C LYS A 107 4.82 6.17 6.08
N PRO A 108 4.54 7.46 6.36
CA PRO A 108 5.50 8.53 6.11
C PRO A 108 6.81 8.27 6.86
N ALA A 109 7.92 8.51 6.19
CA ALA A 109 9.27 8.50 6.75
C ALA A 109 10.13 9.45 5.91
N GLU A 110 11.13 10.10 6.49
CA GLU A 110 12.04 10.99 5.75
C GLU A 110 13.10 10.23 4.95
N THR A 111 13.35 8.98 5.31
CA THR A 111 14.29 8.08 4.63
C THR A 111 13.72 7.56 3.31
N SER A 112 14.59 7.07 2.44
CA SER A 112 14.19 6.41 1.19
C SER A 112 13.72 4.96 1.35
N TYR A 113 13.25 4.61 2.55
CA TYR A 113 12.46 3.42 2.85
C TYR A 113 11.26 3.81 3.71
N LYS A 114 10.10 3.24 3.43
CA LYS A 114 8.85 3.59 4.10
C LYS A 114 8.29 2.38 4.85
N PRO A 115 8.04 2.47 6.17
CA PRO A 115 7.47 1.37 6.92
C PRO A 115 6.10 0.96 6.37
N LEU A 116 5.80 -0.33 6.41
CA LEU A 116 4.51 -0.85 6.01
C LEU A 116 3.67 -1.23 7.22
N ALA A 117 2.37 -0.96 7.15
CA ALA A 117 1.43 -1.27 8.23
C ALA A 117 0.09 -1.74 7.68
N PHE A 118 -0.59 -2.61 8.43
CA PHE A 118 -1.96 -3.02 8.18
C PHE A 118 -2.92 -2.20 9.03
N GLU A 119 -3.80 -1.46 8.38
CA GLU A 119 -4.71 -0.51 9.04
C GLU A 119 -6.14 -0.64 8.57
N VAL A 120 -7.04 -0.05 9.32
CA VAL A 120 -8.48 -0.14 9.11
C VAL A 120 -8.94 0.77 7.96
N VAL A 121 -8.25 1.90 7.77
CA VAL A 121 -8.47 2.82 6.65
C VAL A 121 -7.37 2.59 5.63
N GLY A 122 -7.73 2.29 4.39
CA GLY A 122 -6.79 2.28 3.28
C GLY A 122 -6.36 3.69 2.90
N THR A 123 -5.05 3.91 2.77
CA THR A 123 -4.47 5.13 2.21
C THR A 123 -3.65 4.86 0.95
N LYS A 124 -3.45 3.57 0.62
CA LYS A 124 -2.68 3.11 -0.53
C LYS A 124 -3.51 2.19 -1.43
N PHE A 125 -3.81 2.64 -2.64
CA PHE A 125 -4.74 1.98 -3.59
C PHE A 125 -4.19 1.82 -5.01
N ASP A 126 -2.89 1.98 -5.17
CA ASP A 126 -2.13 1.84 -6.40
C ASP A 126 -1.13 0.67 -6.30
N TRP A 127 -1.47 -0.35 -5.50
CA TRP A 127 -0.73 -1.61 -5.48
C TRP A 127 -1.03 -2.37 -6.78
N GLY A 128 -0.01 -2.55 -7.59
CA GLY A 128 -0.02 -3.35 -8.81
C GLY A 128 0.71 -4.67 -8.64
N TYR A 129 0.42 -5.61 -9.54
CA TYR A 129 1.13 -6.89 -9.63
C TYR A 129 1.57 -7.06 -11.08
N SER A 130 2.88 -7.21 -11.29
CA SER A 130 3.46 -7.15 -12.63
C SER A 130 4.65 -8.10 -12.80
N GLY A 131 5.03 -8.34 -14.06
CA GLY A 131 6.19 -9.14 -14.42
C GLY A 131 5.98 -10.66 -14.31
N PRO A 132 7.02 -11.46 -14.65
CA PRO A 132 6.93 -12.93 -14.76
C PRO A 132 6.62 -13.64 -13.43
N ASN A 133 6.77 -12.92 -12.31
CA ASN A 133 6.54 -13.44 -10.97
C ASN A 133 5.34 -12.79 -10.27
N ASN A 134 4.48 -12.03 -10.96
CA ASN A 134 3.38 -11.28 -10.34
C ASN A 134 3.87 -10.48 -9.11
N THR A 135 4.97 -9.75 -9.27
CA THR A 135 5.61 -9.04 -8.18
C THR A 135 4.79 -7.82 -7.77
N VAL A 136 4.67 -7.63 -6.47
CA VAL A 136 4.02 -6.47 -5.87
C VAL A 136 4.81 -5.22 -6.23
N SER A 137 4.10 -4.19 -6.67
CA SER A 137 4.68 -2.89 -6.99
C SER A 137 3.72 -1.76 -6.68
N THR A 138 4.25 -0.55 -6.50
CA THR A 138 3.45 0.67 -6.32
C THR A 138 4.28 1.89 -6.67
N ASN A 139 3.69 2.89 -7.35
CA ASN A 139 4.41 4.10 -7.80
C ASN A 139 5.77 3.82 -8.49
N GLY A 140 5.87 2.72 -9.25
CA GLY A 140 7.11 2.31 -9.92
C GLY A 140 8.14 1.60 -9.02
N PHE A 141 7.89 1.46 -7.72
CA PHE A 141 8.73 0.71 -6.79
C PHE A 141 8.24 -0.73 -6.64
N ASN A 142 9.14 -1.70 -6.74
CA ASN A 142 8.84 -3.14 -6.56
C ASN A 142 9.81 -3.84 -5.58
N THR A 143 10.71 -3.08 -4.96
CA THR A 143 11.68 -3.57 -3.99
C THR A 143 11.24 -3.24 -2.58
N PHE A 144 11.44 -4.20 -1.70
CA PHE A 144 11.12 -4.11 -0.29
C PHE A 144 12.38 -4.41 0.52
N VAL A 145 12.45 -3.84 1.72
CA VAL A 145 13.51 -4.15 2.68
C VAL A 145 12.89 -4.89 3.84
N THR A 146 13.52 -5.99 4.22
CA THR A 146 13.15 -6.75 5.41
C THR A 146 14.33 -6.87 6.35
N CYS A 147 14.10 -6.71 7.65
CA CYS A 147 15.12 -6.82 8.67
C CYS A 147 14.99 -8.14 9.45
N SER A 148 16.02 -8.55 10.19
CA SER A 148 16.09 -9.83 10.90
C SER A 148 14.94 -10.08 11.89
N ASN A 149 14.33 -9.01 12.41
CA ASN A 149 13.12 -9.06 13.24
C ASN A 149 11.81 -9.22 12.43
N GLY A 150 11.91 -9.39 11.11
CA GLY A 150 10.79 -9.49 10.18
C GLY A 150 10.19 -8.16 9.75
N ALA A 151 10.64 -7.02 10.28
CA ALA A 151 10.09 -5.71 9.92
C ALA A 151 10.22 -5.43 8.42
N LEU A 152 9.14 -4.95 7.80
CA LEU A 152 9.05 -4.80 6.35
C LEU A 152 8.81 -3.33 5.94
N TYR A 153 9.53 -2.92 4.90
CA TYR A 153 9.53 -1.56 4.38
C TYR A 153 9.43 -1.57 2.86
N LEU A 154 8.76 -0.59 2.27
CA LEU A 154 8.85 -0.30 0.84
C LEU A 154 10.11 0.51 0.57
N GLN A 155 10.95 0.07 -0.36
CA GLN A 155 12.17 0.79 -0.72
C GLN A 155 11.86 1.79 -1.84
N THR A 156 12.09 3.07 -1.56
CA THR A 156 11.89 4.18 -2.51
C THR A 156 13.21 4.85 -2.94
N GLY A 157 14.35 4.33 -2.51
CA GLY A 157 15.71 4.77 -2.85
C GLY A 157 16.77 3.86 -2.24
N SER A 158 17.94 4.38 -1.86
CA SER A 158 19.10 3.57 -1.48
C SER A 158 19.27 3.29 0.02
N ASP A 159 18.56 4.02 0.88
CA ASP A 159 18.73 3.89 2.33
C ASP A 159 18.20 2.54 2.83
N LEU A 160 18.82 2.02 3.88
CA LEU A 160 18.37 0.83 4.60
C LEU A 160 18.14 1.16 6.07
N PRO A 161 17.18 0.51 6.76
CA PRO A 161 17.05 0.60 8.20
C PRO A 161 18.34 0.12 8.90
N SER A 162 18.57 0.62 10.11
CA SER A 162 19.68 0.15 10.95
C SER A 162 19.51 -1.32 11.31
N GLY A 163 20.60 -2.10 11.24
CA GLY A 163 20.62 -3.51 11.63
C GLY A 163 20.85 -4.44 10.45
N ASN A 164 20.49 -5.72 10.62
CA ASN A 164 20.65 -6.71 9.58
C ASN A 164 19.39 -6.75 8.69
N CYS A 165 19.46 -6.06 7.57
CA CYS A 165 18.37 -5.97 6.61
C CYS A 165 18.81 -6.39 5.21
N THR A 166 17.88 -6.95 4.44
CA THR A 166 18.10 -7.37 3.05
C THR A 166 16.97 -6.85 2.17
N THR A 167 17.25 -6.70 0.89
CA THR A 167 16.25 -6.36 -0.11
C THR A 167 15.59 -7.64 -0.64
N THR A 168 14.30 -7.55 -0.93
CA THR A 168 13.53 -8.62 -1.55
C THR A 168 12.47 -8.03 -2.45
N ARG A 169 11.99 -8.82 -3.41
CA ARG A 169 10.69 -8.58 -4.05
C ARG A 169 9.62 -9.43 -3.35
N LEU A 170 8.37 -8.98 -3.44
CA LEU A 170 7.22 -9.73 -2.96
C LEU A 170 6.41 -10.23 -4.16
N LYS A 171 5.89 -11.45 -4.08
CA LYS A 171 5.08 -12.10 -5.13
C LYS A 171 3.75 -12.55 -4.58
N ILE A 172 2.69 -12.41 -5.36
CA ILE A 172 1.46 -13.18 -5.13
C ILE A 172 1.75 -14.65 -5.47
N ALA A 173 1.66 -15.53 -4.49
CA ALA A 173 1.68 -16.97 -4.71
C ALA A 173 0.27 -17.41 -5.15
N GLN A 174 0.10 -17.71 -6.43
CA GLN A 174 -1.11 -18.30 -6.99
C GLN A 174 -1.02 -19.82 -6.98
#